data_AF-A0A4V6WLX1-F1
#
_entry.id   AF-A0A4V6WLX1-F1
#
_cell.length_a   1.000
_cell.length_b   1.000
_cell.length_c   1.000
_cell.angle_alpha   90.00
_cell.angle_beta   90.00
_cell.angle_gamma   90.00
#
_symmetry.space_group_name_H-M   'P 1'
#
loop_
_entity.id
_entity.type
_entity.pdbx_description
1 polymer ?
#
loop_
_entity_poly.entity_id
_entity_poly.type
_entity_poly.pdbx_seq_one_letter_code
_entity_poly.pdbx_strand_id
1 'polypeptide(L)'
;MKNLVLALTAYSAIATLQLALLSPAHANSDSKSEDKHVTSNEFRYDKPFVASESLLPKTTGELASDSLVEQSADSTVAQQNTVSETNKHQQHLGVNKSSSDIVVSSVNEFWIYESWVTLEQDIDYDGYHSTFSIEFDADTIFTRAPVYAVLYLGKEGVYDAIHVSSEFYIYSEDSTDTFTIESSLVSGFPPSEYDILLELYDADTEELVAFTDAYDDSALAYLPLESENNEYIVEDTVVIVEEHGGAWSLLPLFLLGGIVLVRHSRQRNI
;
A
#
# COMPACT_ATOMS: atom_id res chain seq x y z
N MET A 1 55.26 -54.30 -49.68
CA MET A 1 54.63 -55.59 -50.05
C MET A 1 53.31 -55.71 -49.30
N LYS A 2 52.19 -55.83 -50.04
CA LYS A 2 50.88 -56.40 -49.66
C LYS A 2 50.10 -55.70 -48.53
N ASN A 3 48.80 -55.37 -48.59
CA ASN A 3 47.69 -55.45 -49.56
C ASN A 3 46.67 -54.39 -49.05
N LEU A 4 46.13 -53.50 -49.90
CA LEU A 4 44.94 -53.65 -50.75
C LEU A 4 43.62 -53.64 -49.96
N VAL A 5 42.72 -52.69 -50.29
CA VAL A 5 41.28 -52.88 -50.62
C VAL A 5 40.46 -51.58 -50.43
N LEU A 6 39.86 -51.14 -51.55
CA LEU A 6 38.52 -50.52 -51.80
C LEU A 6 38.02 -49.34 -50.92
N ALA A 7 37.13 -48.43 -51.34
CA ALA A 7 36.41 -48.06 -52.57
C ALA A 7 35.68 -46.74 -52.22
N LEU A 8 35.67 -45.74 -53.12
CA LEU A 8 34.49 -45.24 -53.85
C LEU A 8 33.24 -44.82 -53.03
N THR A 9 32.75 -43.62 -53.38
CA THR A 9 31.37 -43.08 -53.31
C THR A 9 30.91 -42.26 -52.08
N ALA A 10 30.77 -40.95 -52.37
CA ALA A 10 29.60 -40.08 -52.17
C ALA A 10 28.92 -39.98 -50.79
N TYR A 11 29.02 -38.80 -50.18
CA TYR A 11 27.98 -38.18 -49.35
C TYR A 11 28.01 -36.67 -49.65
N SER A 12 27.12 -36.20 -50.53
CA SER A 12 25.80 -35.62 -50.21
C SER A 12 25.90 -34.46 -49.23
N ALA A 13 25.76 -33.25 -49.79
CA ALA A 13 25.52 -32.02 -49.06
C ALA A 13 24.24 -32.18 -48.22
N ILE A 14 24.35 -31.95 -46.91
CA ILE A 14 23.21 -31.56 -46.07
C ILE A 14 23.74 -30.45 -45.17
N ALA A 15 23.53 -29.21 -45.62
CA ALA A 15 23.59 -28.05 -44.74
C ALA A 15 22.37 -28.15 -43.80
N THR A 16 22.59 -28.58 -42.57
CA THR A 16 21.56 -28.52 -41.53
C THR A 16 21.40 -27.07 -41.11
N LEU A 17 20.38 -26.42 -41.68
CA LEU A 17 19.81 -25.19 -41.17
C LEU A 17 19.17 -25.53 -39.81
N GLN A 18 19.89 -25.34 -38.70
CA GLN A 18 19.27 -25.33 -37.39
C GLN A 18 18.44 -24.04 -37.28
N LEU A 19 17.17 -24.16 -37.66
CA LEU A 19 16.15 -23.20 -37.29
C LEU A 19 15.96 -23.34 -35.78
N ALA A 20 16.67 -22.52 -35.00
CA ALA A 20 16.35 -22.33 -33.60
C ALA A 20 14.93 -21.75 -33.56
N LEU A 21 13.95 -22.59 -33.23
CA LEU A 21 12.65 -22.12 -32.78
C LEU A 21 12.93 -21.41 -31.45
N LEU A 22 13.17 -20.10 -31.51
CA LEU A 22 12.91 -19.24 -30.37
C LEU A 22 11.41 -19.38 -30.10
N SER A 23 11.07 -20.19 -29.11
CA SER A 23 9.78 -20.04 -28.45
C SER A 23 9.66 -18.56 -28.07
N PRO A 24 8.63 -17.83 -28.51
CA PRO A 24 8.31 -16.59 -27.81
C PRO A 24 8.06 -17.04 -26.38
N ALA A 25 8.95 -16.66 -25.46
CA ALA A 25 8.61 -16.61 -24.06
C ALA A 25 7.37 -15.73 -24.00
N HIS A 26 6.21 -16.37 -23.95
CA HIS A 26 5.00 -15.72 -23.54
C HIS A 26 5.33 -15.33 -22.11
N ALA A 27 5.67 -14.05 -21.92
CA ALA A 27 5.49 -13.41 -20.64
C ALA A 27 4.03 -13.67 -20.32
N ASN A 28 3.80 -14.68 -19.47
CA ASN A 28 2.51 -14.91 -18.90
C ASN A 28 2.35 -13.76 -17.91
N SER A 29 1.89 -12.61 -18.39
CA SER A 29 1.27 -11.60 -17.56
C SER A 29 -0.09 -12.15 -17.11
N ASP A 30 -0.08 -13.28 -16.42
CA ASP A 30 -1.11 -13.59 -15.43
C ASP A 30 -0.72 -12.81 -14.17
N SER A 31 -0.55 -11.49 -14.28
CA SER A 31 -0.96 -10.64 -13.17
C SER A 31 -2.48 -10.70 -13.22
N LYS A 32 -3.04 -11.74 -12.60
CA LYS A 32 -4.40 -11.66 -12.11
C LYS A 32 -4.44 -10.32 -11.37
N SER A 33 -5.14 -9.32 -11.93
CA SER A 33 -5.36 -8.05 -11.25
C SER A 33 -5.93 -8.43 -9.90
N GLU A 34 -5.09 -8.44 -8.86
CA GLU A 34 -5.63 -8.53 -7.52
C GLU A 34 -6.49 -7.29 -7.38
N ASP A 35 -7.72 -7.50 -6.92
CA ASP A 35 -8.63 -6.40 -6.68
C ASP A 35 -8.02 -5.59 -5.53
N LYS A 36 -7.46 -4.42 -5.89
CA LYS A 36 -6.83 -3.53 -4.92
C LYS A 36 -7.93 -2.92 -4.08
N HIS A 37 -7.88 -3.17 -2.79
CA HIS A 37 -8.86 -2.65 -1.85
C HIS A 37 -8.14 -1.81 -0.81
N VAL A 38 -8.55 -0.55 -0.71
CA VAL A 38 -8.03 0.44 0.22
C VAL A 38 -9.22 1.10 0.89
N THR A 39 -9.09 1.36 2.18
CA THR A 39 -10.03 2.20 2.92
C THR A 39 -9.31 3.43 3.43
N SER A 40 -9.92 4.59 3.29
CA SER A 40 -9.29 5.85 3.71
C SER A 40 -10.21 6.69 4.59
N ASN A 41 -9.59 7.41 5.52
CA ASN A 41 -10.22 8.40 6.38
C ASN A 41 -9.54 9.75 6.16
N GLU A 42 -10.31 10.83 6.30
CA GLU A 42 -9.82 12.19 6.10
C GLU A 42 -9.87 12.95 7.41
N PHE A 43 -8.85 13.74 7.69
CA PHE A 43 -8.78 14.56 8.90
C PHE A 43 -8.33 15.98 8.57
N ARG A 44 -8.76 16.89 9.44
CA ARG A 44 -8.30 18.28 9.45
C ARG A 44 -8.23 18.76 10.88
N TYR A 45 -7.11 19.36 11.28
CA TYR A 45 -6.89 19.80 12.67
C TYR A 45 -7.09 18.65 13.70
N ASP A 46 -6.54 17.46 13.40
CA ASP A 46 -6.64 16.24 14.22
C ASP A 46 -8.08 15.75 14.46
N LYS A 47 -9.03 16.13 13.58
CA LYS A 47 -10.43 15.74 13.68
C LYS A 47 -10.92 15.15 12.36
N PRO A 48 -11.82 14.14 12.41
CA PRO A 48 -12.43 13.60 11.21
C PRO A 48 -13.04 14.72 10.36
N PHE A 49 -12.69 14.75 9.10
CA PHE A 49 -13.13 15.76 8.17
C PHE A 49 -14.54 15.47 7.67
N VAL A 50 -15.36 16.52 7.57
CA VAL A 50 -16.70 16.47 7.00
C VAL A 50 -16.84 17.62 6.00
N ALA A 51 -16.90 17.29 4.71
CA ALA A 51 -16.88 18.27 3.61
C ALA A 51 -17.88 19.43 3.80
N SER A 52 -19.11 19.14 4.25
CA SER A 52 -20.16 20.14 4.44
C SER A 52 -19.83 21.22 5.48
N GLU A 53 -18.94 20.92 6.43
CA GLU A 53 -18.51 21.89 7.46
C GLU A 53 -17.37 22.78 6.95
N SER A 54 -16.50 22.25 6.09
CA SER A 54 -15.37 22.99 5.54
C SER A 54 -15.76 24.04 4.51
N LEU A 55 -16.92 23.87 3.85
CA LEU A 55 -17.39 24.84 2.87
C LEU A 55 -17.97 26.12 3.52
N LEU A 56 -18.05 26.17 4.85
CA LEU A 56 -18.48 27.34 5.60
C LEU A 56 -17.34 28.38 5.69
N PRO A 57 -17.63 29.68 5.55
CA PRO A 57 -16.63 30.73 5.76
C PRO A 57 -16.04 30.67 7.18
N LYS A 58 -14.71 30.83 7.32
CA LYS A 58 -13.99 31.01 8.60
C LYS A 58 -14.40 32.35 9.24
N THR A 59 -15.61 32.44 9.79
CA THR A 59 -16.08 33.56 10.60
C THR A 59 -16.85 33.07 11.83
N THR A 60 -16.15 32.57 12.85
CA THR A 60 -16.64 32.69 14.23
C THR A 60 -15.46 32.68 15.20
N GLY A 61 -14.94 33.87 15.45
CA GLY A 61 -13.97 34.16 16.51
C GLY A 61 -14.15 35.61 16.95
N GLU A 62 -15.01 35.78 17.97
CA GLU A 62 -15.15 36.94 18.87
C GLU A 62 -14.82 38.35 18.33
N LEU A 63 -15.87 39.14 18.07
CA LEU A 63 -15.94 40.56 18.43
C LEU A 63 -17.41 40.98 18.44
N ALA A 64 -17.93 41.25 19.62
CA ALA A 64 -19.23 41.86 19.81
C ALA A 64 -19.21 43.31 19.33
N SER A 65 -19.98 43.63 18.29
CA SER A 65 -20.54 44.96 18.11
C SER A 65 -21.86 44.89 17.33
N ASP A 66 -22.89 45.17 18.11
CA ASP A 66 -24.27 45.47 17.77
C ASP A 66 -24.39 46.41 16.55
N SER A 67 -25.07 45.96 15.49
CA SER A 67 -25.78 46.82 14.52
C SER A 67 -26.69 45.96 13.64
N LEU A 68 -27.95 45.87 14.08
CA LEU A 68 -29.10 45.43 13.29
C LEU A 68 -29.27 46.31 12.05
N VAL A 69 -29.26 45.71 10.86
CA VAL A 69 -30.05 46.18 9.72
C VAL A 69 -30.69 44.96 9.06
N GLU A 70 -31.98 44.78 9.34
CA GLU A 70 -32.87 43.94 8.56
C GLU A 70 -32.99 44.49 7.14
N GLN A 71 -32.80 43.64 6.13
CA GLN A 71 -33.54 43.77 4.88
C GLN A 71 -33.99 42.40 4.39
N SER A 72 -35.31 42.34 4.21
CA SER A 72 -36.12 41.15 4.07
C SER A 72 -35.99 40.45 2.71
N ALA A 73 -36.06 39.12 2.79
CA ALA A 73 -36.75 38.18 1.90
C ALA A 73 -36.55 38.30 0.38
N ASP A 74 -35.86 37.30 -0.18
CA ASP A 74 -36.50 36.45 -1.19
C ASP A 74 -36.21 34.98 -0.87
N SER A 75 -37.28 34.21 -0.69
CA SER A 75 -37.24 32.79 -0.41
C SER A 75 -37.29 32.05 -1.73
N THR A 76 -36.12 31.71 -2.27
CA THR A 76 -36.04 30.67 -3.30
C THR A 76 -35.55 29.39 -2.64
N VAL A 77 -36.45 28.41 -2.67
CA VAL A 77 -36.28 27.05 -2.15
C VAL A 77 -35.04 26.43 -2.83
N ALA A 78 -33.93 26.37 -2.11
CA ALA A 78 -32.78 25.56 -2.48
C ALA A 78 -33.15 24.10 -2.25
N GLN A 79 -33.65 23.48 -3.31
CA GLN A 79 -33.89 22.06 -3.38
C GLN A 79 -32.52 21.36 -3.37
N GLN A 80 -32.31 20.55 -2.33
CA GLN A 80 -31.13 19.73 -2.10
C GLN A 80 -30.74 18.96 -3.37
N ASN A 81 -29.56 19.26 -3.92
CA ASN A 81 -28.88 18.44 -4.91
C ASN A 81 -27.60 17.87 -4.28
N THR A 82 -27.73 17.03 -3.26
CA THR A 82 -26.61 16.31 -2.63
C THR A 82 -26.21 15.03 -3.39
N VAL A 83 -26.48 14.95 -4.72
CA VAL A 83 -26.35 13.70 -5.50
C VAL A 83 -25.40 13.85 -6.71
N SER A 84 -24.86 15.05 -6.98
CA SER A 84 -24.06 15.29 -8.19
C SER A 84 -22.55 15.47 -7.96
N GLU A 85 -22.08 15.80 -6.75
CA GLU A 85 -20.66 16.10 -6.49
C GLU A 85 -19.79 14.83 -6.39
N THR A 86 -20.33 13.73 -5.86
CA THR A 86 -19.60 12.46 -5.71
C THR A 86 -19.25 11.79 -7.04
N ASN A 87 -19.98 12.05 -8.13
CA ASN A 87 -19.69 11.43 -9.43
C ASN A 87 -18.60 12.15 -10.23
N LYS A 88 -18.34 13.44 -9.97
CA LYS A 88 -17.32 14.21 -10.70
C LYS A 88 -15.91 13.69 -10.42
N HIS A 89 -15.63 13.45 -9.13
CA HIS A 89 -14.31 13.15 -8.58
C HIS A 89 -13.89 11.68 -8.69
N GLN A 90 -14.85 10.77 -8.91
CA GLN A 90 -14.57 9.32 -9.04
C GLN A 90 -13.85 8.93 -10.34
N GLN A 91 -13.65 9.86 -11.28
CA GLN A 91 -12.97 9.60 -12.55
C GLN A 91 -11.50 9.18 -12.38
N HIS A 92 -10.89 9.50 -11.24
CA HIS A 92 -9.48 9.21 -10.97
C HIS A 92 -9.25 7.80 -10.42
N LEU A 93 -10.27 7.17 -9.81
CA LEU A 93 -10.15 5.84 -9.19
C LEU A 93 -10.00 4.74 -10.26
N GLY A 94 -9.04 3.85 -10.07
CA GLY A 94 -8.73 2.78 -11.04
C GLY A 94 -8.04 3.27 -12.32
N VAL A 95 -7.51 4.49 -12.31
CA VAL A 95 -6.63 5.02 -13.36
C VAL A 95 -5.18 4.78 -12.95
N ASN A 96 -4.40 4.22 -13.88
CA ASN A 96 -2.97 4.05 -13.71
C ASN A 96 -2.23 5.10 -14.53
N LYS A 97 -1.26 5.76 -13.91
CA LYS A 97 -0.44 6.80 -14.55
C LYS A 97 1.03 6.43 -14.47
N SER A 98 1.80 6.91 -15.45
CA SER A 98 3.26 6.96 -15.35
C SER A 98 3.68 8.37 -14.94
N SER A 99 4.78 8.49 -14.19
CA SER A 99 5.32 9.80 -13.77
C SER A 99 5.57 10.75 -14.96
N SER A 100 5.88 10.20 -16.16
CA SER A 100 6.12 11.01 -17.36
C SER A 100 4.87 11.68 -17.94
N ASP A 101 3.68 11.25 -17.52
CA ASP A 101 2.41 11.72 -18.08
C ASP A 101 1.83 12.91 -17.31
N ILE A 102 2.44 13.28 -16.18
CA ILE A 102 2.00 14.40 -15.33
C ILE A 102 2.36 15.72 -16.01
N VAL A 103 1.36 16.54 -16.29
CA VAL A 103 1.55 17.88 -16.87
C VAL A 103 0.70 18.87 -16.08
N VAL A 104 1.37 19.81 -15.42
CA VAL A 104 0.72 20.92 -14.70
C VAL A 104 0.85 22.21 -15.50
N SER A 105 -0.19 23.04 -15.44
CA SER A 105 -0.15 24.40 -16.00
C SER A 105 0.98 25.19 -15.35
N SER A 106 1.86 25.81 -16.14
CA SER A 106 3.07 26.50 -15.64
C SER A 106 2.81 27.80 -14.87
N VAL A 107 1.56 28.08 -14.47
CA VAL A 107 1.20 29.26 -13.67
C VAL A 107 1.26 28.85 -12.21
N ASN A 108 2.21 29.41 -11.46
CA ASN A 108 2.48 29.08 -10.06
C ASN A 108 1.45 29.73 -9.12
N GLU A 109 0.20 29.30 -9.22
CA GLU A 109 -0.93 29.80 -8.41
C GLU A 109 -1.22 28.93 -7.20
N PHE A 110 -0.73 27.68 -7.22
CA PHE A 110 -0.88 26.67 -6.19
C PHE A 110 0.43 25.89 -6.03
N TRP A 111 0.75 25.45 -4.82
CA TRP A 111 1.88 24.56 -4.56
C TRP A 111 1.64 23.74 -3.29
N ILE A 112 2.24 22.56 -3.21
CA ILE A 112 2.33 21.80 -1.96
C ILE A 112 3.56 22.34 -1.23
N TYR A 113 3.37 22.94 -0.06
CA TYR A 113 4.45 23.56 0.71
C TYR A 113 5.25 22.51 1.48
N GLU A 114 4.54 21.61 2.16
CA GLU A 114 5.15 20.47 2.85
C GLU A 114 4.22 19.25 2.87
N SER A 115 4.85 18.08 3.01
CA SER A 115 4.17 16.80 3.21
C SER A 115 4.92 15.98 4.24
N TRP A 116 4.18 15.19 5.01
CA TRP A 116 4.75 14.28 6.00
C TRP A 116 3.99 12.96 5.97
N VAL A 117 4.73 11.86 6.08
CA VAL A 117 4.17 10.49 6.09
C VAL A 117 4.42 9.84 7.43
N THR A 118 3.38 9.22 7.97
CA THR A 118 3.48 8.34 9.15
C THR A 118 3.09 6.94 8.75
N LEU A 119 3.92 5.96 9.11
CA LEU A 119 3.66 4.53 8.88
C LEU A 119 3.16 3.88 10.16
N GLU A 120 2.12 3.06 10.04
CA GLU A 120 1.41 2.46 11.14
C GLU A 120 1.06 1.00 10.82
N GLN A 121 0.75 0.22 11.85
CA GLN A 121 0.29 -1.17 11.72
C GLN A 121 1.32 -2.06 10.99
N ASP A 122 2.26 -2.60 11.76
CA ASP A 122 3.18 -3.68 11.39
C ASP A 122 2.96 -4.79 12.45
N ILE A 123 2.11 -5.77 12.13
CA ILE A 123 1.61 -6.78 13.05
C ILE A 123 2.65 -7.90 13.21
N ASP A 124 3.34 -8.28 12.13
CA ASP A 124 4.32 -9.36 12.14
C ASP A 124 5.78 -8.91 12.35
N TYR A 125 6.01 -7.59 12.45
CA TYR A 125 7.27 -6.93 12.78
C TYR A 125 8.37 -7.13 11.72
N ASP A 126 7.99 -7.28 10.45
CA ASP A 126 8.93 -7.44 9.35
C ASP A 126 9.40 -6.10 8.75
N GLY A 127 8.80 -4.99 9.20
CA GLY A 127 9.12 -3.62 8.80
C GLY A 127 8.27 -3.07 7.66
N TYR A 128 7.31 -3.84 7.15
CA TYR A 128 6.29 -3.35 6.22
C TYR A 128 5.01 -2.98 6.98
N HIS A 129 4.32 -1.96 6.48
CA HIS A 129 3.20 -1.35 7.17
C HIS A 129 1.91 -1.45 6.34
N SER A 130 0.82 -1.87 6.97
CA SER A 130 -0.49 -1.98 6.34
C SER A 130 -1.34 -0.72 6.41
N THR A 131 -0.97 0.24 7.26
CA THR A 131 -1.64 1.54 7.34
C THR A 131 -0.62 2.68 7.27
N PHE A 132 -0.98 3.77 6.61
CA PHE A 132 -0.17 4.98 6.64
C PHE A 132 -1.07 6.21 6.60
N SER A 133 -0.53 7.33 7.02
CA SER A 133 -1.14 8.65 6.81
C SER A 133 -0.18 9.55 6.08
N ILE A 134 -0.74 10.34 5.16
CA ILE A 134 -0.09 11.50 4.58
C ILE A 134 -0.83 12.74 5.06
N GLU A 135 -0.11 13.62 5.73
CA GLU A 135 -0.58 14.97 6.02
C GLU A 135 0.16 15.88 5.03
N PHE A 136 -0.50 16.93 4.52
CA PHE A 136 0.14 17.93 3.67
C PHE A 136 -0.43 19.33 3.89
N ASP A 137 0.40 20.33 3.60
CA ASP A 137 0.05 21.76 3.57
C ASP A 137 0.11 22.26 2.12
N ALA A 138 -0.94 22.92 1.68
CA ALA A 138 -1.09 23.36 0.30
C ALA A 138 -1.47 24.84 0.25
N ASP A 139 -0.65 25.60 -0.46
CA ASP A 139 -0.76 27.04 -0.54
C ASP A 139 -1.32 27.49 -1.88
N THR A 140 -1.80 28.73 -1.90
CA THR A 140 -2.23 29.42 -3.11
C THR A 140 -1.97 30.92 -3.03
N ILE A 141 -1.87 31.58 -4.18
CA ILE A 141 -1.84 33.06 -4.25
C ILE A 141 -3.20 33.70 -3.94
N PHE A 142 -4.29 32.92 -3.94
CA PHE A 142 -5.63 33.40 -3.69
C PHE A 142 -5.93 33.50 -2.18
N THR A 143 -6.89 34.34 -1.79
CA THR A 143 -7.32 34.40 -0.38
C THR A 143 -7.93 33.09 0.12
N ARG A 144 -8.58 32.36 -0.79
CA ARG A 144 -9.09 31.01 -0.57
C ARG A 144 -9.35 30.33 -1.92
N ALA A 145 -9.22 29.02 -1.98
CA ALA A 145 -9.59 28.23 -3.16
C ALA A 145 -10.15 26.87 -2.74
N PRO A 146 -11.25 26.39 -3.36
CA PRO A 146 -11.75 25.04 -3.13
C PRO A 146 -10.93 24.04 -3.97
N VAL A 147 -10.42 23.00 -3.32
CA VAL A 147 -9.56 21.99 -3.93
C VAL A 147 -9.93 20.60 -3.44
N TYR A 148 -9.48 19.58 -4.16
CA TYR A 148 -9.46 18.20 -3.70
C TYR A 148 -8.15 17.55 -4.11
N ALA A 149 -7.73 16.53 -3.36
CA ALA A 149 -6.51 15.79 -3.61
C ALA A 149 -6.80 14.40 -4.16
N VAL A 150 -5.89 13.89 -4.98
CA VAL A 150 -5.87 12.49 -5.40
C VAL A 150 -4.57 11.87 -4.95
N LEU A 151 -4.67 10.82 -4.15
CA LEU A 151 -3.54 10.08 -3.61
C LEU A 151 -3.29 8.83 -4.44
N TYR A 152 -2.05 8.66 -4.87
CA TYR A 152 -1.59 7.50 -5.64
C TYR A 152 -0.48 6.78 -4.90
N LEU A 153 -0.45 5.45 -5.04
CA LEU A 153 0.70 4.63 -4.68
C LEU A 153 1.39 4.13 -5.95
N GLY A 154 2.68 4.42 -6.02
CA GLY A 154 3.59 4.07 -7.09
C GLY A 154 4.38 2.82 -6.76
N LYS A 155 4.43 1.89 -7.71
CA LYS A 155 5.37 0.76 -7.68
C LYS A 155 5.99 0.59 -9.06
N GLU A 156 7.32 0.54 -9.12
CA GLU A 156 8.07 0.38 -10.37
C GLU A 156 7.71 1.45 -11.44
N GLY A 157 7.40 2.67 -11.00
CA GLY A 157 7.05 3.80 -11.88
C GLY A 157 5.61 3.80 -12.42
N VAL A 158 4.76 2.89 -11.94
CA VAL A 158 3.32 2.87 -12.22
C VAL A 158 2.58 3.29 -10.96
N TYR A 159 1.75 4.32 -11.07
CA TYR A 159 0.98 4.91 -9.98
C TYR A 159 -0.49 4.53 -10.11
N ASP A 160 -1.04 3.91 -9.09
CA ASP A 160 -2.46 3.58 -9.00
C ASP A 160 -3.15 4.55 -8.02
N ALA A 161 -4.25 5.17 -8.45
CA ALA A 161 -5.06 6.01 -7.57
C ALA A 161 -5.72 5.16 -6.48
N ILE A 162 -5.44 5.47 -5.21
CA ILE A 162 -5.99 4.74 -4.07
C ILE A 162 -7.07 5.53 -3.32
N HIS A 163 -7.05 6.86 -3.41
CA HIS A 163 -8.02 7.72 -2.74
C HIS A 163 -8.23 9.03 -3.48
N VAL A 164 -9.47 9.54 -3.44
CA VAL A 164 -9.81 10.89 -3.88
C VAL A 164 -10.44 11.58 -2.68
N SER A 165 -9.85 12.68 -2.23
CA SER A 165 -10.32 13.37 -1.05
C SER A 165 -11.68 14.03 -1.27
N SER A 166 -12.39 14.30 -0.17
CA SER A 166 -13.43 15.32 -0.18
C SER A 166 -12.89 16.68 -0.61
N GLU A 167 -13.76 17.56 -1.10
CA GLU A 167 -13.43 18.96 -1.34
C GLU A 167 -13.18 19.72 -0.03
N PHE A 168 -12.14 20.55 -0.01
CA PHE A 168 -11.78 21.41 1.11
C PHE A 168 -11.26 22.76 0.62
N TYR A 169 -11.32 23.78 1.47
CA TYR A 169 -10.71 25.08 1.17
C TYR A 169 -9.29 25.13 1.67
N ILE A 170 -8.38 25.65 0.85
CA ILE A 170 -7.07 26.17 1.29
C ILE A 170 -7.10 27.70 1.36
N TYR A 171 -6.24 28.31 2.16
CA TYR A 171 -6.27 29.73 2.51
C TYR A 171 -4.91 30.42 2.37
N SER A 172 -4.64 30.97 1.18
CA SER A 172 -3.39 31.70 0.93
C SER A 172 -2.16 30.85 1.29
N GLU A 173 -1.36 31.31 2.26
CA GLU A 173 -0.18 30.59 2.79
C GLU A 173 -0.38 30.25 4.29
N ASP A 174 -1.63 29.93 4.69
CA ASP A 174 -2.00 29.65 6.09
C ASP A 174 -1.61 28.23 6.49
N SER A 175 -0.38 28.05 6.98
CA SER A 175 0.16 26.75 7.42
C SER A 175 -0.61 26.03 8.53
N THR A 176 -1.71 26.59 9.01
CA THR A 176 -2.60 25.89 9.95
C THR A 176 -3.61 25.01 9.23
N ASP A 177 -3.78 25.16 7.91
CA ASP A 177 -4.89 24.60 7.17
C ASP A 177 -4.63 23.22 6.56
N THR A 178 -3.63 22.52 7.10
CA THR A 178 -3.19 21.16 6.77
C THR A 178 -4.32 20.15 6.63
N PHE A 179 -4.13 19.17 5.75
CA PHE A 179 -5.09 18.11 5.46
C PHE A 179 -4.43 16.74 5.56
N THR A 180 -5.11 15.79 6.21
CA THR A 180 -4.61 14.41 6.40
C THR A 180 -5.48 13.42 5.64
N ILE A 181 -4.83 12.50 4.93
CA ILE A 181 -5.44 11.29 4.39
C ILE A 181 -4.76 10.10 5.08
N GLU A 182 -5.53 9.36 5.86
CA GLU A 182 -5.14 8.07 6.42
C GLU A 182 -5.67 6.97 5.51
N SER A 183 -4.84 5.99 5.16
CA SER A 183 -5.18 4.89 4.27
C SER A 183 -4.73 3.55 4.86
N SER A 184 -5.65 2.59 4.92
CA SER A 184 -5.38 1.19 5.24
C SER A 184 -5.45 0.34 3.97
N LEU A 185 -4.35 -0.33 3.66
CA LEU A 185 -4.21 -1.22 2.51
C LEU A 185 -4.78 -2.58 2.88
N VAL A 186 -5.94 -2.96 2.36
CA VAL A 186 -6.62 -4.21 2.77
C VAL A 186 -6.19 -5.40 1.92
N SER A 187 -6.06 -5.22 0.60
CA SER A 187 -5.60 -6.27 -0.31
C SER A 187 -5.03 -5.71 -1.61
N GLY A 188 -4.20 -6.51 -2.30
CA GLY A 188 -3.67 -6.17 -3.62
C GLY A 188 -2.36 -5.38 -3.59
N PHE A 189 -1.75 -5.22 -2.40
CA PHE A 189 -0.48 -4.52 -2.20
C PHE A 189 0.54 -5.50 -1.62
N PRO A 190 1.32 -6.22 -2.46
CA PRO A 190 2.39 -7.07 -1.95
C PRO A 190 3.46 -6.24 -1.22
N PRO A 191 4.20 -6.83 -0.27
CA PRO A 191 5.29 -6.15 0.43
C PRO A 191 6.30 -5.59 -0.57
N SER A 192 6.51 -4.27 -0.51
CA SER A 192 7.39 -3.54 -1.41
C SER A 192 7.69 -2.15 -0.89
N GLU A 193 8.72 -1.54 -1.47
CA GLU A 193 8.93 -0.10 -1.38
C GLU A 193 7.99 0.58 -2.39
N TYR A 194 7.08 1.42 -1.89
CA TYR A 194 6.16 2.21 -2.69
C TYR A 194 6.53 3.69 -2.64
N ASP A 195 6.23 4.40 -3.72
CA ASP A 195 6.34 5.86 -3.78
C ASP A 195 4.94 6.48 -3.65
N ILE A 196 4.82 7.66 -3.06
CA ILE A 196 3.58 8.43 -3.08
C ILE A 196 3.64 9.48 -4.19
N LEU A 197 2.52 9.65 -4.88
CA LEU A 197 2.23 10.84 -5.69
C LEU A 197 0.95 11.45 -5.13
N LEU A 198 1.01 12.72 -4.81
CA LEU A 198 -0.13 13.52 -4.38
C LEU A 198 -0.40 14.58 -5.44
N GLU A 199 -1.57 14.54 -6.05
CA GLU A 199 -2.04 15.56 -6.99
C GLU A 199 -3.13 16.41 -6.33
N LEU A 200 -3.10 17.72 -6.58
CA LEU A 200 -4.10 18.68 -6.11
C LEU A 200 -4.84 19.28 -7.30
N TYR A 201 -6.16 19.26 -7.24
CA TYR A 201 -7.04 19.75 -8.28
C TYR A 201 -7.90 20.90 -7.77
N ASP A 202 -8.14 21.88 -8.64
CA ASP A 202 -9.15 22.90 -8.40
C ASP A 202 -10.54 22.26 -8.51
N ALA A 203 -11.36 22.38 -7.46
CA ALA A 203 -12.64 21.69 -7.36
C ALA A 203 -13.71 22.27 -8.31
N ASP A 204 -13.58 23.54 -8.71
CA ASP A 204 -14.53 24.19 -9.60
C ASP A 204 -14.26 23.83 -11.07
N THR A 205 -12.98 23.73 -11.45
CA THR A 205 -12.53 23.55 -12.84
C THR A 205 -12.08 22.13 -13.19
N GLU A 206 -11.82 21.28 -12.19
CA GLU A 206 -11.24 19.94 -12.32
C GLU A 206 -9.83 19.95 -12.96
N GLU A 207 -9.14 21.09 -12.97
CA GLU A 207 -7.77 21.21 -13.48
C GLU A 207 -6.74 20.81 -12.41
N LEU A 208 -5.70 20.08 -12.82
CA LEU A 208 -4.54 19.78 -11.98
C LEU A 208 -3.75 21.07 -11.74
N VAL A 209 -3.69 21.52 -10.49
CA VAL A 209 -3.09 22.80 -10.11
C VAL A 209 -1.73 22.65 -9.42
N ALA A 210 -1.50 21.55 -8.70
CA ALA A 210 -0.22 21.25 -8.07
C ALA A 210 -0.04 19.74 -7.89
N PHE A 211 1.19 19.28 -7.71
CA PHE A 211 1.49 17.93 -7.28
C PHE A 211 2.80 17.89 -6.50
N THR A 212 3.02 16.82 -5.75
CA THR A 212 4.31 16.45 -5.16
C THR A 212 4.49 14.95 -5.28
N ASP A 213 5.73 14.50 -5.46
CA ASP A 213 6.07 13.08 -5.60
C ASP A 213 7.42 12.75 -4.94
N ALA A 214 7.83 11.49 -5.06
CA ALA A 214 9.10 10.97 -4.53
C ALA A 214 10.38 11.66 -5.07
N TYR A 215 10.32 12.40 -6.19
CA TYR A 215 11.45 13.16 -6.71
C TYR A 215 11.56 14.55 -6.07
N ASP A 216 10.42 15.14 -5.72
CA ASP A 216 10.36 16.46 -5.08
C ASP A 216 10.53 16.36 -3.55
N ASP A 217 9.94 15.33 -2.92
CA ASP A 217 10.05 15.08 -1.48
C ASP A 217 10.48 13.63 -1.20
N SER A 218 11.66 13.49 -0.59
CA SER A 218 12.20 12.19 -0.19
C SER A 218 11.36 11.46 0.86
N ALA A 219 10.51 12.17 1.61
CA ALA A 219 9.59 11.54 2.56
C ALA A 219 8.49 10.72 1.85
N LEU A 220 8.28 10.95 0.55
CA LEU A 220 7.30 10.24 -0.27
C LEU A 220 7.92 9.07 -1.05
N ALA A 221 9.22 8.81 -0.87
CA ALA A 221 9.96 7.80 -1.63
C ALA A 221 10.25 6.56 -0.77
N TYR A 222 10.19 5.38 -1.38
CA TYR A 222 10.59 4.10 -0.77
C TYR A 222 9.93 3.84 0.60
N LEU A 223 8.61 3.89 0.64
CA LEU A 223 7.81 3.57 1.80
C LEU A 223 7.58 2.05 1.87
N PRO A 224 8.02 1.37 2.96
CA PRO A 224 7.82 -0.06 3.11
C PRO A 224 6.35 -0.32 3.47
N LEU A 225 5.54 -0.60 2.47
CA LEU A 225 4.11 -0.84 2.60
C LEU A 225 3.71 -2.24 2.15
N GLU A 226 2.64 -2.75 2.74
CA GLU A 226 1.97 -3.97 2.32
C GLU A 226 0.47 -3.91 2.61
N SER A 227 -0.32 -4.86 2.12
CA SER A 227 -1.70 -5.00 2.54
C SER A 227 -1.86 -5.86 3.79
N GLU A 228 -2.88 -5.58 4.61
CA GLU A 228 -3.23 -6.26 5.87
C GLU A 228 -3.29 -7.80 5.72
N ASN A 229 -3.65 -8.31 4.55
CA ASN A 229 -3.66 -9.75 4.29
C ASN A 229 -2.26 -10.40 4.16
N ASN A 230 -1.18 -9.61 4.20
CA ASN A 230 0.22 -10.06 4.26
C ASN A 230 0.82 -10.01 5.67
N GLU A 231 0.05 -9.57 6.66
CA GLU A 231 0.46 -9.52 8.06
C GLU A 231 0.33 -10.92 8.70
N TYR A 232 1.42 -11.69 8.82
CA TYR A 232 1.37 -13.09 9.26
C TYR A 232 1.96 -13.31 10.67
N ILE A 233 1.10 -13.45 11.68
CA ILE A 233 1.55 -13.94 13.00
C ILE A 233 1.74 -15.46 12.95
N VAL A 234 3.00 -15.91 12.93
CA VAL A 234 3.31 -17.34 13.12
C VAL A 234 3.04 -17.70 14.58
N GLU A 235 1.94 -18.40 14.85
CA GLU A 235 1.74 -19.00 16.17
C GLU A 235 2.79 -20.10 16.39
N ASP A 236 3.69 -19.90 17.36
CA ASP A 236 4.63 -20.92 17.82
C ASP A 236 3.83 -22.13 18.34
N THR A 237 3.62 -23.10 17.47
CA THR A 237 3.09 -24.41 17.89
C THR A 237 4.17 -25.10 18.72
N VAL A 238 4.10 -24.92 20.05
CA VAL A 238 4.91 -25.69 20.98
C VAL A 238 4.48 -27.15 20.87
N VAL A 239 5.17 -27.92 20.05
CA VAL A 239 5.05 -29.38 20.03
C VAL A 239 5.61 -29.86 21.36
N ILE A 240 4.73 -30.07 22.34
CA ILE A 240 5.09 -30.76 23.58
C ILE A 240 5.42 -32.19 23.19
N VAL A 241 6.71 -32.47 23.01
CA VAL A 241 7.19 -33.84 22.89
C VAL A 241 7.10 -34.44 24.29
N GLU A 242 6.03 -35.21 24.54
CA GLU A 242 5.90 -36.03 25.73
C GLU A 242 6.91 -37.19 25.65
N GLU A 243 8.14 -36.95 26.08
CA GLU A 243 9.15 -37.99 26.18
C GLU A 243 8.79 -38.97 27.30
N HIS A 244 8.25 -40.13 26.91
CA HIS A 244 8.05 -41.24 27.82
C HIS A 244 9.41 -41.94 28.05
N GLY A 245 10.18 -41.45 29.04
CA GLY A 245 11.36 -42.12 29.57
C GLY A 245 10.98 -43.40 30.32
N GLY A 246 10.62 -44.46 29.58
CA GLY A 246 10.10 -45.70 30.13
C GLY A 246 11.11 -46.44 31.03
N ALA A 247 10.66 -46.83 32.23
CA ALA A 247 11.38 -47.64 33.22
C ALA A 247 11.73 -49.09 32.76
N TRP A 248 11.66 -49.36 31.45
CA TRP A 248 11.94 -50.67 30.86
C TRP A 248 13.44 -51.01 30.89
N SER A 249 14.31 -50.03 31.09
CA SER A 249 15.76 -50.23 31.27
C SER A 249 16.14 -50.91 32.60
N LEU A 250 15.24 -50.94 33.59
CA LEU A 250 15.48 -51.60 34.88
C LEU A 250 15.11 -53.10 34.90
N LEU A 251 14.31 -53.56 33.94
CA LEU A 251 13.93 -54.97 33.81
C LEU A 251 15.13 -55.94 33.66
N PRO A 252 16.16 -55.67 32.82
CA PRO A 252 17.32 -56.55 32.75
C PRO A 252 18.11 -56.60 34.06
N LEU A 253 18.08 -55.52 34.86
CA LEU A 253 18.79 -55.42 36.14
C LEU A 253 18.16 -56.33 37.21
N PHE A 254 16.82 -56.38 37.27
CA PHE A 254 16.10 -57.33 38.12
C PHE A 254 16.29 -58.78 37.67
N LEU A 255 16.33 -59.03 36.35
CA LEU A 255 16.54 -60.37 35.80
C LEU A 255 17.94 -60.90 36.14
N LEU A 256 18.98 -60.05 36.05
CA LEU A 256 20.34 -60.40 36.48
C LEU A 256 20.41 -60.69 37.99
N GLY A 257 19.77 -59.85 38.81
CA GLY A 257 19.69 -60.04 40.27
C GLY A 257 19.04 -61.37 40.65
N GLY A 258 17.95 -61.74 39.97
CA GLY A 258 17.28 -63.03 40.16
C GLY A 258 18.18 -64.23 39.84
N ILE A 259 18.93 -64.18 38.74
CA ILE A 259 19.86 -65.25 38.35
C ILE A 259 20.96 -65.46 39.40
N VAL A 260 21.51 -64.38 39.97
CA VAL A 260 22.54 -64.46 41.02
C VAL A 260 21.99 -65.10 42.29
N LEU A 261 20.78 -64.72 42.72
CA LEU A 261 20.15 -65.28 43.91
C LEU A 261 19.85 -66.78 43.77
N VAL A 262 19.39 -67.23 42.60
CA VAL A 262 19.16 -68.65 42.32
C VAL A 262 20.46 -69.45 42.29
N ARG A 263 21.57 -68.89 41.79
CA ARG A 263 22.88 -69.56 41.84
C ARG A 263 23.39 -69.69 43.28
N HIS A 264 23.22 -68.65 44.09
CA HIS A 264 23.67 -68.65 45.47
C HIS A 264 22.86 -69.61 46.36
N SER A 265 21.54 -69.72 46.16
CA SER A 265 20.72 -70.68 46.91
C SER A 265 21.03 -72.14 46.54
N ARG A 266 21.40 -72.41 45.27
CA ARG A 266 21.76 -73.74 44.80
C ARG A 266 23.13 -74.21 45.29
N GLN A 267 24.06 -73.30 45.56
CA GLN A 267 25.38 -73.61 46.14
C GLN A 267 25.35 -73.86 47.65
N ARG A 268 24.32 -73.39 48.37
CA ARG A 268 24.16 -73.64 49.82
C ARG A 268 23.46 -74.97 50.15
N ASN A 269 22.92 -75.66 49.14
CA ASN A 269 22.19 -76.93 49.28
C ASN A 269 22.97 -78.16 48.74
N ILE A 270 24.30 -78.07 48.71
CA ILE A 270 25.24 -79.18 48.47
C ILE A 270 26.20 -79.22 49.65
#